data_AF-A8QGC5-F1
#
_entry.id   AF-A8QGC5-F1
#
_cell.length_a   1.000
_cell.length_b   1.000
_cell.length_c   1.000
_cell.angle_alpha   90.00
_cell.angle_beta   90.00
_cell.angle_gamma   90.00
#
_symmetry.space_group_name_H-M   'P 1'
#
loop_
_entity.id
_entity.type
_entity.pdbx_description
1 polymer ?
#
loop_
_entity_poly.entity_id
_entity_poly.type
_entity_poly.pdbx_seq_one_letter_code
_entity_poly.pdbx_strand_id
1 'polypeptide(L)'
;MSNAPFFLLLDYQPMKFKLHPRLGKVLGMATETRPKIIEALWQYIKTHKLQDQSERDNINCDCYLEQIFGVKRMRFMEIPQRLQNLLHQPDPLILHHTIQYSEGSEKNTACYDIDVEMEDPLKTQMSSFLHSHANMPDISALDQKIFDIVEQINEWKLRRDFYVRFADNPQEFIHKWLISQSNDLKTMTEIFGDSEAERHAEYYYQPQIMEGTFRYIYHKVQQKRAELESTLGIKNN
;
A
#
# COMPACT_ATOMS: atom_id res chain seq x y z
N MET A 1 -22.68 -3.90 62.64
CA MET A 1 -21.77 -3.37 61.61
C MET A 1 -21.56 -4.46 60.59
N SER A 2 -21.90 -4.20 59.31
CA SER A 2 -21.67 -5.17 58.23
C SER A 2 -20.49 -4.67 57.40
N ASN A 3 -19.47 -5.52 57.21
CA ASN A 3 -18.36 -5.23 56.30
C ASN A 3 -18.69 -5.80 54.92
N ALA A 4 -18.81 -4.92 53.93
CA ALA A 4 -19.02 -5.30 52.54
C ALA A 4 -17.74 -5.00 51.73
N PRO A 5 -17.09 -6.01 51.13
CA PRO A 5 -15.97 -5.77 50.22
C PRO A 5 -16.49 -5.31 48.85
N PHE A 6 -15.95 -4.21 48.34
CA PHE A 6 -16.14 -3.77 46.96
C PHE A 6 -14.91 -4.12 46.14
N PHE A 7 -15.13 -4.76 44.99
CA PHE A 7 -14.07 -5.09 44.03
C PHE A 7 -14.07 -4.07 42.90
N LEU A 8 -12.97 -3.34 42.75
CA LEU A 8 -12.76 -2.41 41.65
C LEU A 8 -11.72 -2.99 40.70
N LEU A 9 -12.14 -3.26 39.45
CA LEU A 9 -11.25 -3.65 38.38
C LEU A 9 -10.86 -2.41 37.58
N LEU A 10 -9.56 -2.09 37.57
CA LEU A 10 -9.02 -1.01 36.75
C LEU A 10 -8.86 -1.49 35.30
N ASP A 11 -9.41 -0.75 34.35
CA ASP A 11 -9.18 -0.98 32.92
C ASP A 11 -7.85 -0.32 32.52
N TYR A 12 -6.78 -1.12 32.49
CA TYR A 12 -5.45 -0.64 32.11
C TYR A 12 -5.35 -0.53 30.59
N GLN A 13 -5.10 0.68 30.09
CA GLN A 13 -4.81 0.93 28.68
C GLN A 13 -3.42 1.55 28.53
N PRO A 14 -2.43 0.82 27.98
CA PRO A 14 -2.49 -0.55 27.44
C PRO A 14 -2.59 -1.65 28.52
N MET A 15 -3.10 -2.82 28.12
CA MET A 15 -3.37 -3.95 29.02
C MET A 15 -2.12 -4.38 29.79
N LYS A 16 -2.20 -4.31 31.12
CA LYS A 16 -1.16 -4.77 32.05
C LYS A 16 -1.45 -6.18 32.55
N PHE A 17 -0.38 -6.89 32.89
CA PHE A 17 -0.43 -8.24 33.44
C PHE A 17 0.30 -8.27 34.78
N LYS A 18 -0.26 -8.99 35.73
CA LYS A 18 0.42 -9.35 36.97
C LYS A 18 1.38 -10.51 36.72
N LEU A 19 2.64 -10.33 37.08
CA LEU A 19 3.66 -11.35 36.89
C LEU A 19 3.57 -12.39 38.01
N HIS A 20 3.88 -13.65 37.67
CA HIS A 20 4.08 -14.68 38.69
C HIS A 20 5.14 -14.22 39.71
N PRO A 21 4.95 -14.43 41.04
CA PRO A 21 5.80 -13.83 42.07
C PRO A 21 7.30 -14.11 41.90
N ARG A 22 7.67 -15.30 41.39
CA ARG A 22 9.07 -15.64 41.10
C ARG A 22 9.65 -14.79 39.97
N LEU A 23 8.88 -14.61 38.89
CA LEU A 23 9.29 -13.79 37.75
C LEU A 23 9.36 -12.31 38.14
N GLY A 24 8.38 -11.83 38.91
CA GLY A 24 8.37 -10.44 39.36
C GLY A 24 9.55 -10.08 40.27
N LYS A 25 10.03 -11.02 41.09
CA LYS A 25 11.25 -10.84 41.90
C LYS A 25 12.52 -10.73 41.04
N VAL A 26 12.62 -11.52 39.97
CA VAL A 26 13.79 -11.50 39.06
C VAL A 26 13.81 -10.23 38.23
N LEU A 27 12.66 -9.81 37.70
CA LEU A 27 12.54 -8.63 36.84
C LEU A 27 12.36 -7.31 37.61
N GLY A 28 12.17 -7.37 38.94
CA GLY A 28 11.95 -6.19 39.78
C GLY A 28 10.61 -5.49 39.53
N MET A 29 9.61 -6.19 38.99
CA MET A 29 8.30 -5.63 38.65
C MET A 29 7.15 -6.58 38.99
N ALA A 30 6.06 -6.05 39.55
CA ALA A 30 4.89 -6.85 39.92
C ALA A 30 3.80 -6.85 38.84
N THR A 31 3.63 -5.74 38.12
CA THR A 31 2.57 -5.58 37.10
C THR A 31 3.05 -4.65 36.01
N GLU A 32 3.06 -5.13 34.77
CA GLU A 32 3.52 -4.36 33.61
C GLU A 32 2.88 -4.82 32.29
N THR A 33 3.11 -4.08 31.22
CA THR A 33 2.68 -4.47 29.86
C THR A 33 3.54 -5.61 29.31
N ARG A 34 2.95 -6.47 28.47
CA ARG A 34 3.69 -7.61 27.86
C ARG A 34 4.99 -7.19 27.15
N PRO A 35 5.04 -6.10 26.35
CA PRO A 35 6.29 -5.65 25.72
C PRO A 35 7.37 -5.28 26.74
N LYS A 36 7.02 -4.50 27.79
CA LYS A 36 7.96 -4.12 28.85
C LYS A 36 8.49 -5.32 29.63
N ILE A 37 7.65 -6.32 29.88
CA ILE A 37 8.06 -7.56 30.56
C ILE A 37 9.10 -8.33 29.72
N ILE A 38 8.86 -8.44 28.41
CA ILE A 38 9.80 -9.08 27.48
C ILE A 38 11.10 -8.28 27.40
N GLU A 39 11.03 -6.96 27.36
CA GLU A 39 12.20 -6.08 27.38
C GLU A 39 13.02 -6.25 28.66
N ALA A 40 12.38 -6.24 29.82
CA ALA A 40 13.06 -6.45 31.09
C ALA A 40 13.71 -7.83 31.19
N LEU A 41 13.03 -8.87 30.71
CA LEU A 41 13.60 -10.21 30.61
C LEU A 41 14.82 -10.23 29.69
N TRP A 42 14.76 -9.54 28.55
CA TRP A 42 15.88 -9.40 27.64
C TRP A 42 17.07 -8.67 28.28
N GLN A 43 16.80 -7.57 29.00
CA GLN A 43 17.80 -6.83 29.75
C GLN A 43 18.45 -7.72 30.83
N TYR A 44 17.67 -8.55 31.53
CA TYR A 44 18.19 -9.53 32.49
C TYR A 44 19.13 -10.53 31.83
N ILE A 45 18.69 -11.18 30.73
CA ILE A 45 19.49 -12.15 29.97
C ILE A 45 20.82 -11.53 29.51
N LYS A 46 20.79 -10.29 29.03
CA LYS A 46 21.98 -9.58 28.55
C LYS A 46 22.93 -9.23 29.69
N THR A 47 22.41 -8.73 30.81
CA THR A 47 23.20 -8.32 31.98
C THR A 47 23.90 -9.52 32.62
N HIS A 48 23.22 -10.67 32.68
CA HIS A 48 23.75 -11.91 33.24
C HIS A 48 24.50 -12.78 32.21
N LYS A 49 24.67 -12.30 30.96
CA LYS A 49 25.37 -13.00 29.87
C LYS A 49 24.86 -14.42 29.65
N LEU A 50 23.54 -14.60 29.71
CA LEU A 50 22.89 -15.92 29.62
C LEU A 50 22.68 -16.40 28.17
N GLN A 51 22.97 -15.57 27.17
CA GLN A 51 22.94 -15.97 25.77
C GLN A 51 24.12 -16.89 25.45
N ASP A 52 23.87 -17.99 24.76
CA ASP A 52 24.91 -18.93 24.35
C ASP A 52 25.84 -18.29 23.29
N GLN A 53 27.17 -18.48 23.46
CA GLN A 53 28.18 -17.87 22.60
C GLN A 53 28.25 -18.53 21.22
N SER A 54 27.99 -19.84 21.16
CA SER A 54 28.02 -20.63 19.93
C SER A 54 26.68 -20.56 19.21
N GLU A 55 25.57 -20.64 19.94
CA GLU A 55 24.22 -20.62 19.40
C GLU A 55 23.42 -19.42 19.92
N ARG A 56 23.53 -18.28 19.24
CA ARG A 56 22.92 -17.01 19.70
C ARG A 56 21.39 -17.03 19.82
N ASP A 57 20.72 -18.02 19.24
CA ASP A 57 19.27 -18.20 19.39
C ASP A 57 18.86 -18.87 20.70
N ASN A 58 19.83 -19.41 21.45
CA ASN A 58 19.62 -20.13 22.70
C ASN A 58 20.04 -19.31 23.93
N ILE A 59 19.29 -19.51 24.99
CA ILE A 59 19.47 -18.91 26.31
C ILE A 59 19.76 -20.06 27.27
N ASN A 60 20.86 -19.95 28.00
CA ASN A 60 21.21 -20.83 29.10
C ASN A 60 20.60 -20.22 30.37
N CYS A 61 19.52 -20.85 30.87
CA CYS A 61 18.83 -20.39 32.07
C CYS A 61 19.75 -20.53 33.28
N ASP A 62 19.85 -19.47 34.08
CA ASP A 62 20.46 -19.54 35.40
C ASP A 62 19.51 -20.24 36.39
N CYS A 63 19.95 -20.37 37.66
CA CYS A 63 19.14 -21.03 38.69
C CYS A 63 17.77 -20.38 38.91
N TYR A 64 17.63 -19.07 38.65
CA TYR A 64 16.37 -18.35 38.83
C TYR A 64 15.43 -18.58 37.64
N LEU A 65 15.94 -18.46 36.41
CA LEU A 65 15.17 -18.70 35.20
C LEU A 65 14.79 -20.19 35.06
N GLU A 66 15.63 -21.11 35.49
CA GLU A 66 15.31 -22.55 35.52
C GLU A 66 14.14 -22.83 36.47
N GLN A 67 14.08 -22.18 37.64
CA GLN A 67 12.96 -22.30 38.58
C GLN A 67 11.64 -21.68 38.08
N ILE A 68 11.72 -20.76 37.12
CA ILE A 68 10.55 -20.07 36.54
C ILE A 68 10.04 -20.82 35.30
N PHE A 69 10.93 -21.13 34.36
CA PHE A 69 10.57 -21.74 33.08
C PHE A 69 10.66 -23.27 33.08
N GLY A 70 11.24 -23.87 34.11
CA GLY A 70 11.37 -25.32 34.28
C GLY A 70 12.36 -25.97 33.30
N VAL A 71 13.24 -25.18 32.66
CA VAL A 71 14.18 -25.65 31.64
C VAL A 71 15.54 -25.01 31.82
N LYS A 72 16.59 -25.81 31.57
CA LYS A 72 18.00 -25.36 31.63
C LYS A 72 18.42 -24.53 30.40
N ARG A 73 17.80 -24.79 29.26
CA ARG A 73 18.08 -24.13 27.99
C ARG A 73 16.78 -23.93 27.22
N MET A 74 16.63 -22.77 26.59
CA MET A 74 15.47 -22.45 25.76
C MET A 74 15.82 -21.49 24.62
N ARG A 75 15.03 -21.50 23.55
CA ARG A 75 15.18 -20.56 22.43
C ARG A 75 14.46 -19.25 22.68
N PHE A 76 14.95 -18.14 22.09
CA PHE A 76 14.27 -16.83 22.16
C PHE A 76 12.81 -16.90 21.72
N MET A 77 12.52 -17.63 20.64
CA MET A 77 11.16 -17.76 20.09
C MET A 77 10.19 -18.47 21.03
N GLU A 78 10.69 -19.21 22.02
CA GLU A 78 9.85 -19.90 23.01
C GLU A 78 9.45 -18.99 24.19
N ILE A 79 10.12 -17.84 24.37
CA ILE A 79 9.84 -16.90 25.46
C ILE A 79 8.36 -16.47 25.48
N PRO A 80 7.75 -15.98 24.38
CA PRO A 80 6.39 -15.45 24.45
C PRO A 80 5.36 -16.50 24.89
N GLN A 81 5.51 -17.75 24.43
CA GLN A 81 4.65 -18.85 24.79
C GLN A 81 4.82 -19.26 26.25
N ARG A 82 6.08 -19.39 26.72
CA ARG A 82 6.35 -19.74 28.12
C ARG A 82 5.93 -18.64 29.08
N LEU A 83 6.08 -17.37 28.67
CA LEU A 83 5.68 -16.21 29.44
C LEU A 83 4.17 -16.13 29.61
N GLN A 84 3.37 -16.56 28.63
CA GLN A 84 1.91 -16.53 28.71
C GLN A 84 1.36 -17.21 29.96
N ASN A 85 1.94 -18.34 30.39
CA ASN A 85 1.51 -19.08 31.59
C ASN A 85 1.95 -18.42 32.91
N LEU A 86 2.80 -17.40 32.84
CA LEU A 86 3.33 -16.67 34.00
C LEU A 86 2.68 -15.29 34.15
N LEU A 87 1.83 -14.89 33.21
CA LEU A 87 1.13 -13.62 33.18
C LEU A 87 -0.35 -13.81 33.54
N HIS A 88 -0.78 -13.16 34.61
CA HIS A 88 -2.15 -13.21 35.12
C HIS A 88 -2.83 -11.85 34.94
N GLN A 89 -4.16 -11.84 34.99
CA GLN A 89 -4.88 -10.57 35.10
C GLN A 89 -4.51 -9.88 36.42
N PRO A 90 -4.36 -8.54 36.44
CA PRO A 90 -4.14 -7.79 37.68
C PRO A 90 -5.24 -8.07 38.71
N ASP A 91 -4.86 -8.15 39.98
CA ASP A 91 -5.84 -8.37 41.05
C ASP A 91 -6.78 -7.15 41.15
N PRO A 92 -8.08 -7.37 41.45
CA PRO A 92 -8.99 -6.27 41.73
C PRO A 92 -8.57 -5.53 43.00
N LEU A 93 -8.75 -4.22 43.02
CA LEU A 93 -8.60 -3.42 44.23
C LEU A 93 -9.79 -3.72 45.16
N ILE A 94 -9.49 -4.14 46.40
CA ILE A 94 -10.52 -4.46 47.40
C ILE A 94 -10.69 -3.28 48.35
N LEU A 95 -11.82 -2.58 48.24
CA LEU A 95 -12.20 -1.49 49.12
C LEU A 95 -13.10 -2.03 50.23
N HIS A 96 -12.62 -1.96 51.47
CA HIS A 96 -13.37 -2.42 52.64
C HIS A 96 -14.20 -1.27 53.19
N HIS A 97 -15.51 -1.30 52.98
CA HIS A 97 -16.42 -0.29 53.52
C HIS A 97 -17.30 -0.89 54.63
N THR A 98 -17.23 -0.31 55.83
CA THR A 98 -18.08 -0.70 56.97
C THR A 98 -19.38 0.09 56.92
N ILE A 99 -20.50 -0.60 56.72
CA ILE A 99 -21.82 0.03 56.74
C ILE A 99 -22.20 0.32 58.20
N GLN A 100 -22.28 1.60 58.54
CA GLN A 100 -22.78 2.10 59.82
C GLN A 100 -24.21 2.64 59.63
N TYR A 101 -25.13 2.24 60.50
CA TYR A 101 -26.50 2.77 60.54
C TYR A 101 -26.52 3.96 61.50
N SER A 102 -26.74 5.17 60.98
CA SER A 102 -26.92 6.40 61.75
C SER A 102 -28.34 6.91 61.53
N GLU A 103 -29.05 7.27 62.61
CA GLU A 103 -30.41 7.82 62.55
C GLU A 103 -30.44 9.27 62.03
N GLY A 104 -29.27 9.87 61.79
CA GLY A 104 -29.11 11.18 61.16
C GLY A 104 -28.64 11.07 59.70
N SER A 105 -29.11 11.99 58.84
CA SER A 105 -28.80 12.09 57.40
C SER A 105 -27.33 12.47 57.10
N GLU A 106 -26.36 12.01 57.88
CA GLU A 106 -24.95 12.23 57.59
C GLU A 106 -24.47 11.16 56.61
N LYS A 107 -24.19 11.61 55.37
CA LYS A 107 -23.59 10.76 54.34
C LYS A 107 -22.15 10.44 54.71
N ASN A 108 -21.91 9.27 55.29
CA ASN A 108 -20.57 8.73 55.51
C ASN A 108 -19.86 8.57 54.16
N THR A 109 -18.94 9.48 53.84
CA THR A 109 -18.17 9.47 52.59
C THR A 109 -16.80 8.89 52.86
N ALA A 110 -16.50 7.73 52.28
CA ALA A 110 -15.15 7.17 52.25
C ALA A 110 -14.44 7.60 50.96
N CYS A 111 -13.30 8.25 51.09
CA CYS A 111 -12.47 8.68 49.96
C CYS A 111 -11.28 7.73 49.79
N TYR A 112 -11.02 7.31 48.55
CA TYR A 112 -9.88 6.45 48.20
C TYR A 112 -9.12 7.11 47.05
N ASP A 113 -7.82 7.35 47.24
CA ASP A 113 -6.93 7.84 46.19
C ASP A 113 -6.41 6.65 45.39
N ILE A 114 -6.54 6.71 44.06
CA ILE A 114 -6.14 5.65 43.13
C ILE A 114 -5.30 6.29 42.04
N ASP A 115 -4.02 5.91 41.98
CA ASP A 115 -3.12 6.34 40.92
C ASP A 115 -3.42 5.58 39.62
N VAL A 116 -3.81 6.31 38.57
CA VAL A 116 -4.13 5.75 37.25
C VAL A 116 -3.16 6.34 36.23
N GLU A 117 -2.47 5.47 35.48
CA GLU A 117 -1.66 5.89 34.35
C GLU A 117 -2.57 6.36 33.20
N MET A 118 -2.35 7.60 32.76
CA MET A 118 -3.06 8.18 31.62
C MET A 118 -2.23 8.10 30.35
N GLU A 119 -2.89 8.02 29.19
CA GLU A 119 -2.22 8.14 27.90
C GLU A 119 -1.64 9.55 27.73
N ASP A 120 -0.48 9.63 27.08
CA ASP A 120 0.20 10.89 26.80
C ASP A 120 -0.65 11.75 25.83
N PRO A 121 -1.09 12.96 26.23
CA PRO A 121 -1.89 13.83 25.38
C PRO A 121 -1.19 14.25 24.07
N LEU A 122 0.15 14.17 24.01
CA LEU A 122 0.91 14.42 22.78
C LEU A 122 0.57 13.42 21.67
N LYS A 123 0.29 12.15 22.01
CA LYS A 123 -0.07 11.13 21.00
C LYS A 123 -1.34 11.50 20.25
N THR A 124 -2.34 12.02 20.97
CA THR A 124 -3.60 12.48 20.39
C THR A 124 -3.36 13.66 19.46
N GLN A 125 -2.52 14.62 19.86
CA GLN A 125 -2.15 15.77 19.03
C GLN A 125 -1.39 15.34 17.76
N MET A 126 -0.41 14.45 17.88
CA MET A 126 0.34 13.91 16.75
C MET A 126 -0.57 13.16 15.77
N SER A 127 -1.49 12.34 16.29
CA SER A 127 -2.48 11.65 15.46
C SER A 127 -3.36 12.66 14.71
N SER A 128 -3.86 13.69 15.40
CA SER A 128 -4.65 14.75 14.77
C SER A 128 -3.86 15.49 13.67
N PHE A 129 -2.57 15.74 13.90
CA PHE A 129 -1.70 16.35 12.89
C PHE A 129 -1.52 15.45 11.65
N LEU A 130 -1.24 14.16 11.84
CA LEU A 130 -1.08 13.21 10.73
C LEU A 130 -2.38 13.05 9.91
N HIS A 131 -3.53 13.08 10.57
CA HIS A 131 -4.84 13.00 9.91
C HIS A 131 -5.34 14.35 9.41
N SER A 132 -4.60 15.44 9.63
CA SER A 132 -4.96 16.77 9.12
C SER A 132 -4.72 16.85 7.61
N HIS A 133 -5.63 16.24 6.84
CA HIS A 133 -5.70 16.38 5.39
C HIS A 133 -6.28 17.74 4.94
N ALA A 134 -6.26 18.75 5.81
CA ALA A 134 -6.96 20.01 5.60
C ALA A 134 -6.61 20.69 4.27
N ASN A 135 -5.39 20.46 3.75
CA ASN A 135 -4.91 21.10 2.52
C ASN A 135 -4.87 20.17 1.30
N MET A 136 -5.12 18.86 1.45
CA MET A 136 -5.07 17.92 0.32
C MET A 136 -6.07 18.22 -0.81
N PRO A 137 -7.36 18.54 -0.53
CA PRO A 137 -8.30 18.83 -1.62
C PRO A 137 -7.95 20.14 -2.36
N ASP A 138 -7.44 21.14 -1.66
CA ASP A 138 -7.03 22.42 -2.26
C ASP A 138 -5.79 22.26 -3.15
N ILE A 139 -4.80 21.47 -2.72
CA ILE A 139 -3.62 21.13 -3.54
C ILE A 139 -4.05 20.43 -4.83
N SER A 140 -4.92 19.43 -4.74
CA SER A 140 -5.41 18.72 -5.93
C SER A 140 -6.19 19.63 -6.88
N ALA A 141 -6.98 20.57 -6.35
CA ALA A 141 -7.70 21.55 -7.16
C ALA A 141 -6.74 22.54 -7.86
N LEU A 142 -5.66 22.94 -7.18
CA LEU A 142 -4.61 23.77 -7.78
C LEU A 142 -3.85 23.02 -8.88
N ASP A 143 -3.54 21.73 -8.68
CA ASP A 143 -2.89 20.90 -9.70
C ASP A 143 -3.74 20.77 -10.96
N GLN A 144 -5.06 20.56 -10.81
CA GLN A 144 -5.96 20.53 -11.96
C GLN A 144 -5.98 21.88 -12.70
N LYS A 145 -6.02 23.00 -11.98
CA LYS A 145 -5.96 24.33 -12.61
C LYS A 145 -4.65 24.55 -13.36
N ILE A 146 -3.52 24.09 -12.81
CA ILE A 146 -2.22 24.16 -13.49
C ILE A 146 -2.28 23.37 -14.79
N PHE A 147 -2.82 22.14 -14.75
CA PHE A 147 -2.99 21.31 -15.93
C PHE A 147 -3.83 22.01 -17.01
N ASP A 148 -5.01 22.51 -16.66
CA ASP A 148 -5.92 23.17 -17.61
C ASP A 148 -5.29 24.43 -18.24
N ILE A 149 -4.51 25.19 -17.46
CA ILE A 149 -3.81 26.38 -17.98
C ILE A 149 -2.68 25.98 -18.93
N VAL A 150 -1.92 24.93 -18.62
CA VAL A 150 -0.85 24.43 -19.49
C VAL A 150 -1.40 23.92 -20.81
N GLU A 151 -2.52 23.20 -20.78
CA GLU A 151 -3.21 22.75 -22.00
C GLU A 151 -3.63 23.93 -22.87
N GLN A 152 -4.27 24.94 -22.28
CA GLN A 152 -4.65 26.16 -22.99
C GLN A 152 -3.43 26.86 -23.60
N ILE A 153 -2.33 27.02 -22.84
CA ILE A 153 -1.09 27.64 -23.35
C ILE A 153 -0.57 26.89 -24.58
N ASN A 154 -0.58 25.55 -24.55
CA ASN A 154 -0.14 24.74 -25.68
C ASN A 154 -1.04 24.91 -26.90
N GLU A 155 -2.36 24.98 -26.70
CA GLU A 155 -3.31 25.25 -27.78
C GLU A 155 -3.09 26.64 -28.40
N TRP A 156 -2.93 27.67 -27.57
CA TRP A 156 -2.62 29.03 -28.02
C TRP A 156 -1.29 29.11 -28.76
N LYS A 157 -0.27 28.39 -28.28
CA LYS A 157 1.02 28.29 -28.96
C LYS A 157 0.88 27.64 -30.32
N LEU A 158 0.17 26.52 -30.43
CA LEU A 158 -0.07 25.83 -31.69
C LEU A 158 -0.79 26.73 -32.70
N ARG A 159 -1.86 27.41 -32.27
CA ARG A 159 -2.59 28.36 -33.11
C ARG A 159 -1.69 29.51 -33.57
N ARG A 160 -0.92 30.10 -32.65
CA ARG A 160 0.03 31.17 -32.99
C ARG A 160 1.05 30.68 -34.04
N ASP A 161 1.70 29.55 -33.78
CA ASP A 161 2.74 29.00 -34.66
C ASP A 161 2.15 28.69 -36.05
N PHE A 162 0.90 28.22 -36.14
CA PHE A 162 0.18 28.03 -37.39
C PHE A 162 0.03 29.34 -38.17
N TYR A 163 -0.51 30.39 -37.54
CA TYR A 163 -0.73 31.68 -38.22
C TYR A 163 0.58 32.39 -38.58
N VAL A 164 1.62 32.27 -37.76
CA VAL A 164 2.94 32.82 -38.07
C VAL A 164 3.51 32.16 -39.33
N ARG A 165 3.48 30.83 -39.42
CA ARG A 165 3.95 30.11 -40.61
C ARG A 165 3.18 30.48 -41.87
N PHE A 166 1.86 30.67 -41.75
CA PHE A 166 1.04 31.13 -42.87
C PHE A 166 1.43 32.55 -43.32
N ALA A 167 1.66 33.46 -42.37
CA ALA A 167 2.02 34.84 -42.65
C ALA A 167 3.42 34.97 -43.29
N ASP A 168 4.38 34.13 -42.88
CA ASP A 168 5.75 34.16 -43.38
C ASP A 168 5.88 33.68 -44.83
N ASN A 169 5.26 32.54 -45.18
CA ASN A 169 5.23 32.03 -46.56
C ASN A 169 3.90 31.30 -46.86
N PRO A 170 2.87 32.04 -47.32
CA PRO A 170 1.53 31.47 -47.47
C PRO A 170 1.46 30.41 -48.58
N GLN A 171 2.22 30.56 -49.67
CA GLN A 171 2.17 29.61 -50.79
C GLN A 171 2.72 28.24 -50.38
N GLU A 172 3.92 28.20 -49.81
CA GLU A 172 4.54 26.95 -49.36
C GLU A 172 3.75 26.32 -48.20
N PHE A 173 3.25 27.16 -47.28
CA PHE A 173 2.42 26.71 -46.18
C PHE A 173 1.14 26.02 -46.66
N ILE A 174 0.35 26.65 -47.54
CA ILE A 174 -0.89 26.07 -48.07
C ILE A 174 -0.60 24.76 -48.79
N HIS A 175 0.47 24.71 -49.58
CA HIS A 175 0.86 23.48 -50.27
C HIS A 175 1.18 22.33 -49.30
N LYS A 176 2.01 22.59 -48.27
CA LYS A 176 2.31 21.59 -47.22
C LYS A 176 1.07 21.22 -46.40
N TRP A 177 0.21 22.18 -46.12
CA TRP A 177 -1.03 21.98 -45.38
C TRP A 177 -2.00 21.07 -46.14
N LEU A 178 -2.18 21.29 -47.44
CA LEU A 178 -3.00 20.44 -48.30
C LEU A 178 -2.49 19.00 -48.34
N ILE A 179 -1.17 18.81 -48.44
CA ILE A 179 -0.54 17.48 -48.38
C ILE A 179 -0.80 16.82 -47.03
N SER A 180 -0.58 17.55 -45.92
CA SER A 180 -0.83 17.04 -44.56
C SER A 180 -2.28 16.59 -44.41
N GLN A 181 -3.24 17.46 -44.72
CA GLN A 181 -4.67 17.16 -44.60
C GLN A 181 -5.10 16.00 -45.52
N SER A 182 -4.52 15.88 -46.72
CA SER A 182 -4.78 14.75 -47.62
C SER A 182 -4.28 13.43 -47.02
N ASN A 183 -3.08 13.42 -46.42
CA ASN A 183 -2.52 12.24 -45.76
C ASN A 183 -3.30 11.87 -44.50
N ASP A 184 -3.69 12.84 -43.69
CA ASP A 184 -4.49 12.62 -42.49
C ASP A 184 -5.85 12.01 -42.87
N LEU A 185 -6.50 12.54 -43.92
CA LEU A 185 -7.75 11.98 -44.44
C LEU A 185 -7.58 10.56 -44.95
N LYS A 186 -6.56 10.27 -45.78
CA LYS A 186 -6.25 8.92 -46.27
C LYS A 186 -6.05 7.93 -45.11
N THR A 187 -5.40 8.39 -44.05
CA THR A 187 -5.18 7.59 -42.83
C THR A 187 -6.50 7.30 -42.11
N MET A 188 -7.37 8.30 -41.95
CA MET A 188 -8.66 8.13 -41.30
C MET A 188 -9.65 7.25 -42.09
N THR A 189 -9.57 7.27 -43.42
CA THR A 189 -10.48 6.53 -44.30
C THR A 189 -9.95 5.17 -44.75
N GLU A 190 -8.75 4.79 -44.32
CA GLU A 190 -8.03 3.58 -44.77
C GLU A 190 -7.94 3.48 -46.31
N ILE A 191 -7.97 4.62 -47.01
CA ILE A 191 -7.80 4.65 -48.46
C ILE A 191 -6.31 4.56 -48.75
N PHE A 192 -5.90 3.40 -49.24
CA PHE A 192 -4.53 3.15 -49.66
C PHE A 192 -4.34 3.45 -51.14
N GLY A 193 -3.16 3.98 -51.48
CA GLY A 193 -2.80 4.35 -52.84
C GLY A 193 -3.00 5.84 -53.13
N ASP A 194 -2.29 6.31 -54.15
CA ASP A 194 -2.46 7.67 -54.64
C ASP A 194 -3.09 7.61 -56.02
N SER A 195 -4.42 7.71 -56.06
CA SER A 195 -5.21 7.58 -57.29
C SER A 195 -4.77 8.56 -58.37
N GLU A 196 -4.22 9.72 -57.99
CA GLU A 196 -3.67 10.66 -58.97
C GLU A 196 -2.33 10.18 -59.51
N ALA A 197 -1.40 9.71 -58.68
CA ALA A 197 -0.14 9.14 -59.15
C ALA A 197 -0.35 7.95 -60.09
N GLU A 198 -1.33 7.08 -59.79
CA GLU A 198 -1.71 5.94 -60.63
C GLU A 198 -2.21 6.33 -62.03
N ARG A 199 -2.62 7.59 -62.25
CA ARG A 199 -3.00 8.07 -63.59
C ARG A 199 -1.81 8.40 -64.48
N HIS A 200 -0.63 8.62 -63.88
CA HIS A 200 0.58 8.97 -64.63
C HIS A 200 1.37 7.72 -65.01
N ALA A 201 1.78 7.64 -66.29
CA ALA A 201 2.56 6.51 -66.81
C ALA A 201 3.86 6.27 -66.02
N GLU A 202 4.46 7.33 -65.49
CA GLU A 202 5.68 7.30 -64.69
C GLU A 202 5.57 6.41 -63.44
N TYR A 203 4.38 6.35 -62.84
CA TYR A 203 4.11 5.48 -61.69
C TYR A 203 4.38 4.01 -62.00
N TYR A 204 4.15 3.57 -63.24
CA TYR A 204 4.33 2.19 -63.65
C TYR A 204 5.76 1.81 -64.03
N TYR A 205 6.70 2.75 -64.02
CA TYR A 205 8.14 2.48 -64.22
C TYR A 205 8.86 2.09 -62.92
N GLN A 206 8.14 1.96 -61.81
CA GLN A 206 8.72 1.57 -60.53
C GLN A 206 9.21 0.10 -60.54
N PRO A 207 10.36 -0.21 -59.91
CA PRO A 207 10.93 -1.57 -59.89
C PRO A 207 9.97 -2.66 -59.40
N GLN A 208 9.08 -2.30 -58.46
CA GLN A 208 8.11 -3.21 -57.84
C GLN A 208 7.00 -3.64 -58.81
N ILE A 209 6.73 -2.85 -59.86
CA ILE A 209 5.64 -3.10 -60.81
C ILE A 209 5.94 -4.35 -61.66
N MET A 210 7.20 -4.61 -61.97
CA MET A 210 7.61 -5.81 -62.71
C MET A 210 7.25 -7.08 -61.92
N GLU A 211 7.63 -7.12 -60.63
CA GLU A 211 7.28 -8.25 -59.75
C GLU A 211 5.76 -8.36 -59.56
N GLY A 212 5.07 -7.23 -59.35
CA GLY A 212 3.61 -7.18 -59.27
C GLY A 212 2.93 -7.76 -60.52
N THR A 213 3.46 -7.45 -61.70
CA THR A 213 2.96 -7.96 -62.98
C THR A 213 3.15 -9.48 -63.09
N PHE A 214 4.31 -10.01 -62.70
CA PHE A 214 4.54 -11.46 -62.70
C PHE A 214 3.60 -12.19 -61.73
N ARG A 215 3.42 -11.67 -60.51
CA ARG A 215 2.48 -12.23 -59.53
C ARG A 215 1.05 -12.21 -60.06
N TYR A 216 0.62 -11.11 -60.66
CA TYR A 216 -0.70 -10.97 -61.28
C TYR A 216 -0.92 -11.99 -62.39
N ILE A 217 0.02 -12.09 -63.35
CA ILE A 217 -0.08 -13.03 -64.46
C ILE A 217 -0.13 -14.47 -63.95
N TYR A 218 0.73 -14.84 -63.02
CA TYR A 218 0.74 -16.18 -62.42
C TYR A 218 -0.62 -16.52 -61.79
N HIS A 219 -1.16 -15.62 -60.97
CA HIS A 219 -2.46 -15.82 -60.34
C HIS A 219 -3.59 -15.95 -61.38
N LYS A 220 -3.57 -15.11 -62.42
CA LYS A 220 -4.58 -15.14 -63.49
C LYS A 220 -4.53 -16.44 -64.30
N VAL A 221 -3.33 -16.98 -64.54
CA VAL A 221 -3.15 -18.28 -65.19
C VAL A 221 -3.72 -19.41 -64.32
N GLN A 222 -3.42 -19.43 -63.02
CA GLN A 222 -3.98 -20.44 -62.11
C GLN A 222 -5.50 -20.35 -62.01
N GLN A 223 -6.06 -19.14 -61.97
CA GLN A 223 -7.50 -18.93 -61.98
C GLN A 223 -8.14 -19.49 -63.25
N LYS A 224 -7.59 -19.17 -64.44
CA LYS A 224 -8.11 -19.69 -65.71
C LYS A 224 -7.97 -21.20 -65.83
N ARG A 225 -6.89 -21.77 -65.30
CA ARG A 225 -6.72 -23.22 -65.19
C ARG A 225 -7.79 -23.85 -64.32
N ALA A 226 -8.05 -23.30 -63.13
CA ALA A 226 -9.08 -23.81 -62.23
C ALA A 226 -10.49 -23.71 -62.85
N GLU A 227 -10.81 -22.61 -63.54
CA GLU A 227 -12.06 -22.46 -64.29
C GLU A 227 -12.20 -23.54 -65.39
N LEU A 228 -11.13 -23.83 -66.13
CA LEU A 228 -11.11 -24.87 -67.16
C LEU A 228 -11.24 -26.28 -66.57
N GLU A 229 -10.48 -26.60 -65.52
CA GLU A 229 -10.56 -27.89 -64.83
C GLU A 229 -11.97 -28.13 -64.25
N SER A 230 -12.59 -27.09 -63.68
CA SER A 230 -13.98 -27.13 -63.21
C SER A 230 -14.99 -27.32 -64.34
N THR A 231 -14.77 -26.68 -65.50
CA THR A 231 -15.69 -26.76 -66.65
C THR A 231 -15.58 -28.10 -67.37
N LEU A 232 -14.39 -28.68 -67.42
CA LEU A 232 -14.10 -29.97 -68.05
C LEU A 232 -14.37 -31.17 -67.12
N GLY A 233 -14.76 -30.94 -65.87
CA GLY A 233 -15.08 -32.00 -64.90
C GLY A 233 -13.88 -32.84 -64.46
N ILE A 234 -12.66 -32.35 -64.71
CA ILE A 234 -11.43 -33.05 -64.33
C ILE A 234 -11.16 -32.71 -62.86
N LYS A 235 -11.57 -33.59 -61.95
CA LYS A 235 -11.06 -33.57 -60.57
C LYS A 235 -9.66 -34.18 -60.59
N ASN A 236 -8.65 -33.36 -60.30
CA ASN A 236 -7.30 -33.85 -60.01
C ASN A 236 -7.38 -34.77 -58.77
N ASN A 237 -6.97 -36.03 -58.90
CA ASN A 237 -6.66 -36.91 -57.77
C ASN A 237 -5.47 -36.35 -56.98
#